data_AF-A0A8S1AUE7-F1
#
_entry.id   AF-A0A8S1AUE7-F1
#
_cell.length_a   1.000
_cell.length_b   1.000
_cell.length_c   1.000
_cell.angle_alpha   90.00
_cell.angle_beta   90.00
_cell.angle_gamma   90.00
#
_symmetry.space_group_name_H-M   'P 1'
#
loop_
_entity.id
_entity.type
_entity.pdbx_description
1 polymer ?
#
loop_
_entity_poly.entity_id
_entity_poly.type
_entity_poly.pdbx_seq_one_letter_code
_entity_poly.pdbx_strand_id
1 'polypeptide(L)'
;MKEKQKLDETETEVLMKAVKMILNLRKERAEIINRRKMHHVKLIERSSKCTKDLNPLATAMCLLNKKYPIVVDEQKAMKYGMPTDIFPPKTSNTRRDSHRDGKILAKLSSIDWWISHSPVPNNEAIKVIELLLRQQIEEVKAYYSVRWARTTIKWGPPVIQHQIVRTKNPIIDIPPHLRTLLLKRFYFLI
;
A
#
# COMPACT_ATOMS: atom_id res chain seq x y z
N MET A 1 17.44 -28.88 -5.41
CA MET A 1 18.75 -28.19 -5.39
C MET A 1 18.75 -26.87 -6.15
N LYS A 2 18.26 -26.81 -7.41
CA LYS A 2 18.24 -25.57 -8.21
C LYS A 2 17.44 -24.40 -7.62
N GLU A 3 16.36 -24.66 -6.88
CA GLU A 3 15.55 -23.60 -6.24
C GLU A 3 16.22 -23.01 -4.98
N LYS A 4 16.92 -23.82 -4.18
CA LYS A 4 17.71 -23.33 -3.03
C LYS A 4 18.89 -22.47 -3.50
N GLN A 5 19.57 -22.88 -4.57
CA GLN A 5 20.66 -22.10 -5.17
C GLN A 5 20.18 -20.76 -5.73
N LYS A 6 19.00 -20.71 -6.39
CA LYS A 6 18.40 -19.44 -6.83
C LYS A 6 17.99 -18.52 -5.68
N LEU A 7 17.52 -19.07 -4.56
CA LEU A 7 17.12 -18.29 -3.39
C LEU A 7 18.34 -17.62 -2.74
N ASP A 8 19.42 -18.37 -2.53
CA ASP A 8 20.69 -17.86 -1.98
C ASP A 8 21.34 -16.79 -2.88
N GLU A 9 21.26 -16.95 -4.21
CA GLU A 9 21.71 -15.95 -5.19
C GLU A 9 20.90 -14.64 -5.07
N THR A 10 19.57 -14.71 -4.88
CA THR A 10 18.76 -13.51 -4.70
C THR A 10 19.00 -12.80 -3.37
N GLU A 11 19.23 -13.53 -2.28
CA GLU A 11 19.52 -12.94 -0.97
C GLU A 11 20.88 -12.25 -0.95
N THR A 12 21.90 -12.88 -1.54
CA THR A 12 23.24 -12.29 -1.69
C THR A 12 23.21 -11.05 -2.59
N GLU A 13 22.44 -11.05 -3.67
CA GLU A 13 22.23 -9.85 -4.51
C GLU A 13 21.58 -8.70 -3.75
N VAL A 14 20.54 -8.99 -2.96
CA VAL A 14 19.85 -7.99 -2.13
C VAL A 14 20.79 -7.42 -1.07
N LEU A 15 21.56 -8.28 -0.41
CA LEU A 15 22.57 -7.87 0.57
C LEU A 15 23.63 -6.96 -0.07
N MET A 16 24.16 -7.37 -1.23
CA MET A 16 25.16 -6.59 -1.97
C MET A 16 24.62 -5.24 -2.43
N LYS A 17 23.34 -5.17 -2.81
CA LYS A 17 22.67 -3.91 -3.13
C LYS A 17 22.56 -3.00 -1.90
N ALA A 18 22.24 -3.56 -0.73
CA ALA A 18 22.19 -2.82 0.53
C ALA A 18 23.58 -2.29 0.92
N VAL A 19 24.62 -3.13 0.82
CA VAL A 19 26.01 -2.72 1.07
C VAL A 19 26.44 -1.60 0.13
N LYS A 20 26.15 -1.71 -1.18
CA LYS A 20 26.42 -0.64 -2.14
C LYS A 20 25.69 0.66 -1.81
N MET A 21 24.44 0.60 -1.32
CA MET A 21 23.71 1.78 -0.87
C MET A 21 24.35 2.44 0.35
N ILE A 22 24.85 1.65 1.29
CA ILE A 22 25.57 2.14 2.47
C ILE A 22 26.91 2.77 2.07
N LEU A 23 27.65 2.14 1.15
CA LEU A 23 28.93 2.66 0.66
C LEU A 23 28.76 3.96 -0.15
N ASN A 24 27.68 4.06 -0.93
CA ASN A 24 27.38 5.26 -1.73
C ASN A 24 26.65 6.36 -0.94
N LEU A 25 26.54 6.22 0.38
CA LEU A 25 25.85 7.19 1.21
C LEU A 25 26.67 8.48 1.32
N ARG A 26 26.03 9.64 1.14
CA ARG A 26 26.69 10.94 1.35
C ARG A 26 27.18 11.08 2.79
N LYS A 27 28.35 11.70 2.99
CA LYS A 27 28.99 11.89 4.30
C LYS A 27 28.05 12.50 5.36
N GLU A 28 27.30 13.54 4.99
CA GLU A 28 26.29 14.18 5.85
C GLU A 28 25.22 13.21 6.35
N ARG A 29 24.76 12.29 5.49
CA ARG A 29 23.76 11.27 5.85
C ARG A 29 24.37 10.19 6.73
N ALA A 30 25.63 9.82 6.48
CA ALA A 30 26.36 8.85 7.30
C ALA A 30 26.55 9.36 8.74
N GLU A 31 26.86 10.66 8.90
CA GLU A 31 26.95 11.28 10.22
C GLU A 31 25.63 11.26 10.98
N ILE A 32 24.51 11.53 10.30
CA ILE A 32 23.17 11.47 10.92
C ILE A 32 22.87 10.05 11.41
N ILE A 33 23.23 9.03 10.63
CA ILE A 33 23.02 7.62 11.00
C ILE A 33 23.92 7.25 12.19
N ASN A 34 25.21 7.59 12.14
CA ASN A 34 26.17 7.25 13.18
C ASN A 34 25.89 7.95 14.52
N ARG A 35 25.36 9.18 14.51
CA ARG A 35 25.05 9.96 15.72
C ARG A 35 23.71 9.56 16.37
N ARG A 36 22.80 8.93 15.65
CA ARG A 36 21.43 8.66 16.13
C ARG A 36 21.25 7.21 16.54
N LYS A 37 20.72 6.99 17.76
CA LYS A 37 20.30 5.66 18.23
C LYS A 37 19.10 5.14 17.44
N MET A 38 18.92 3.82 17.38
CA MET A 38 17.85 3.15 16.60
C MET A 38 16.43 3.65 16.92
N HIS A 39 16.14 4.08 18.15
CA HIS A 39 14.82 4.63 18.49
C HIS A 39 14.52 5.98 17.80
N HIS A 40 15.53 6.71 17.33
CA HIS A 40 15.37 7.94 16.56
C HIS A 40 14.93 7.72 15.11
N VAL A 41 14.95 6.48 14.61
CA VAL A 41 14.47 6.16 13.25
C VAL A 41 13.03 6.62 13.05
N LYS A 42 12.16 6.46 14.05
CA LYS A 42 10.77 6.96 14.01
C LYS A 42 10.68 8.48 13.86
N LEU A 43 11.62 9.22 14.44
CA LEU A 43 11.66 10.67 14.32
C LEU A 43 12.10 11.09 12.91
N ILE A 44 13.11 10.41 12.36
CA ILE A 44 13.55 10.62 10.97
C ILE A 44 12.37 10.35 10.01
N GLU A 45 11.65 9.25 10.20
CA GLU A 45 10.48 8.88 9.40
C GLU A 45 9.35 9.91 9.48
N ARG A 46 9.07 10.47 10.67
CA ARG A 46 8.06 11.54 10.80
C ARG A 46 8.50 12.82 10.10
N SER A 47 9.79 13.12 10.12
CA SER A 47 10.38 14.31 9.51
C SER A 47 10.42 14.24 7.98
N SER A 48 10.46 13.03 7.41
CA SER A 48 10.56 12.79 5.96
C SER A 48 9.21 12.56 5.28
N LYS A 49 8.11 12.49 6.02
CA LYS A 49 6.77 12.28 5.45
C LYS A 49 6.30 13.50 4.66
N CYS A 50 5.47 13.23 3.65
CA CYS A 50 4.88 14.24 2.77
C CYS A 50 4.18 15.35 3.57
N THR A 51 4.30 16.58 3.09
CA THR A 51 3.56 17.75 3.56
C THR A 51 2.06 17.43 3.51
N LYS A 52 1.35 17.67 4.62
CA LYS A 52 -0.09 17.48 4.65
C LYS A 52 -0.75 18.52 3.76
N ASP A 53 -1.64 18.06 2.89
CA ASP A 53 -2.44 18.92 2.05
C ASP A 53 -3.55 19.60 2.88
N LEU A 54 -3.69 20.91 2.73
CA LEU A 54 -4.73 21.69 3.39
C LEU A 54 -6.11 21.44 2.77
N ASN A 55 -6.17 21.14 1.46
CA ASN A 55 -7.41 20.87 0.74
C ASN A 55 -7.25 19.69 -0.23
N PRO A 56 -7.36 18.44 0.27
CA PRO A 56 -7.09 17.24 -0.52
C PRO A 56 -8.04 17.08 -1.71
N LEU A 57 -9.29 17.57 -1.61
CA LEU A 57 -10.27 17.46 -2.69
C LEU A 57 -9.87 18.36 -3.86
N ALA A 58 -9.61 19.64 -3.59
CA ALA A 58 -9.24 20.60 -4.64
C ALA A 58 -7.90 20.22 -5.30
N THR A 59 -6.90 19.82 -4.50
CA THR A 59 -5.61 19.38 -5.03
C THR A 59 -5.76 18.10 -5.85
N ALA A 60 -6.55 17.12 -5.41
CA ALA A 60 -6.78 15.91 -6.19
C ALA A 60 -7.45 16.21 -7.54
N MET A 61 -8.47 17.07 -7.57
CA MET A 61 -9.10 17.49 -8.83
C MET A 61 -8.11 18.19 -9.77
N CYS A 62 -7.29 19.10 -9.23
CA CYS A 62 -6.25 19.79 -10.01
C CYS A 62 -5.19 18.81 -10.54
N LEU A 63 -4.76 17.85 -9.71
CA LEU A 63 -3.76 16.85 -10.10
C LEU A 63 -4.29 15.91 -11.16
N LEU A 64 -5.52 15.41 -11.03
CA LEU A 64 -6.14 14.50 -12.02
C LEU A 64 -6.27 15.14 -13.40
N ASN A 65 -6.38 16.48 -13.48
CA ASN A 65 -6.42 17.21 -14.73
C ASN A 65 -5.04 17.34 -15.42
N LYS A 66 -3.94 16.98 -14.72
CA LYS A 66 -2.60 16.98 -15.31
C LYS A 66 -2.41 15.77 -16.22
N LYS A 67 -1.54 15.92 -17.23
CA LYS A 67 -1.21 14.85 -18.19
C LYS A 67 -0.64 13.58 -17.54
N TYR A 68 0.18 13.71 -16.50
CA TYR A 68 0.81 12.59 -15.78
C TYR A 68 0.52 12.69 -14.28
N PRO A 69 -0.69 12.34 -13.82
CA PRO A 69 -1.16 12.64 -12.47
C PRO A 69 -0.72 11.61 -11.42
N ILE A 70 -0.28 10.43 -11.84
CA ILE A 70 0.01 9.30 -10.95
C ILE A 70 1.47 8.89 -11.04
N VAL A 71 1.92 8.14 -10.03
CA VAL A 71 3.31 7.73 -9.86
C VAL A 71 3.38 6.20 -9.82
N VAL A 72 4.23 5.60 -10.65
CA VAL A 72 4.45 4.14 -10.70
C VAL A 72 5.90 3.78 -10.44
N ASP A 73 6.14 2.53 -10.03
CA ASP A 73 7.49 1.97 -9.84
C ASP A 73 8.13 1.68 -11.22
N GLU A 74 9.26 2.32 -11.52
CA GLU A 74 9.90 2.22 -12.84
C GLU A 74 10.35 0.78 -13.14
N GLN A 75 10.89 0.07 -12.14
CA GLN A 75 11.41 -1.28 -12.35
C GLN A 75 10.29 -2.26 -12.65
N LYS A 76 9.17 -2.16 -11.92
CA LYS A 76 8.00 -3.00 -12.15
C LYS A 76 7.34 -2.69 -13.49
N ALA A 77 7.17 -1.41 -13.81
CA ALA A 77 6.58 -1.00 -15.08
C ALA A 77 7.34 -1.56 -16.28
N MET A 78 8.68 -1.48 -16.26
CA MET A 78 9.52 -2.06 -17.30
C MET A 78 9.47 -3.59 -17.32
N LYS A 79 9.47 -4.25 -16.15
CA LYS A 79 9.37 -5.71 -16.04
C LYS A 79 8.11 -6.27 -16.69
N TYR A 80 6.98 -5.57 -16.52
CA TYR A 80 5.70 -6.00 -17.09
C TYR A 80 5.46 -5.48 -18.52
N GLY A 81 6.41 -4.74 -19.10
CA GLY A 81 6.30 -4.26 -20.49
C GLY A 81 5.27 -3.13 -20.66
N MET A 82 5.11 -2.26 -19.66
CA MET A 82 4.17 -1.13 -19.77
C MET A 82 4.60 -0.18 -20.91
N PRO A 83 3.67 0.22 -21.79
CA PRO A 83 3.96 1.10 -22.93
C PRO A 83 4.66 2.40 -22.55
N THR A 84 5.64 2.82 -23.35
CA THR A 84 6.48 3.99 -23.03
C THR A 84 5.76 5.34 -23.19
N ASP A 85 4.68 5.38 -23.97
CA ASP A 85 3.84 6.55 -24.22
C ASP A 85 3.00 6.96 -23.01
N ILE A 86 2.85 6.06 -22.03
CA ILE A 86 2.20 6.32 -20.75
C ILE A 86 3.08 7.21 -19.85
N PHE A 87 4.39 7.26 -20.10
CA PHE A 87 5.34 8.02 -19.31
C PHE A 87 5.76 9.33 -19.99
N PRO A 88 6.22 10.32 -19.21
CA PRO A 88 6.93 11.47 -19.77
C PRO A 88 8.18 11.02 -20.58
N PRO A 89 8.60 11.80 -21.58
CA PRO A 89 9.82 11.55 -22.33
C PRO A 89 11.05 11.42 -21.42
N LYS A 90 12.00 10.53 -21.77
CA LYS A 90 13.20 10.28 -20.95
C LYS A 90 14.08 11.52 -20.74
N THR A 91 14.05 12.46 -21.67
CA THR A 91 14.77 13.74 -21.63
C THR A 91 14.17 14.76 -20.68
N SER A 92 12.97 14.51 -20.15
CA SER A 92 12.30 15.44 -19.25
C SER A 92 12.78 15.25 -17.81
N ASN A 93 13.32 16.32 -17.22
CA ASN A 93 13.68 16.36 -15.79
C ASN A 93 12.48 16.08 -14.86
N THR A 94 11.25 16.24 -15.34
CA THR A 94 10.03 15.98 -14.57
C THR A 94 9.57 14.53 -14.62
N ARG A 95 10.31 13.64 -15.29
CA ARG A 95 9.92 12.22 -15.42
C ARG A 95 9.92 11.49 -14.08
N ARG A 96 10.83 11.83 -13.18
CA ARG A 96 10.98 11.18 -11.86
C ARG A 96 10.20 11.93 -10.80
N ASP A 97 9.63 11.17 -9.87
CA ASP A 97 9.03 11.76 -8.68
C ASP A 97 10.12 12.37 -7.79
N SER A 98 9.94 13.62 -7.36
CA SER A 98 10.92 14.32 -6.53
C SER A 98 10.98 13.78 -5.10
N HIS A 99 9.89 13.17 -4.64
CA HIS A 99 9.75 12.68 -3.26
C HIS A 99 10.12 11.21 -3.09
N ARG A 100 9.90 10.38 -4.11
CA ARG A 100 10.09 8.92 -4.04
C ARG A 100 11.06 8.45 -5.12
N ASP A 101 12.23 8.02 -4.66
CA ASP A 101 13.24 7.44 -5.55
C ASP A 101 12.73 6.13 -6.18
N GLY A 102 13.18 5.86 -7.41
CA GLY A 102 12.76 4.70 -8.21
C GLY A 102 11.34 4.78 -8.79
N LYS A 103 10.64 5.91 -8.62
CA LYS A 103 9.30 6.11 -9.17
C LYS A 103 9.27 7.16 -10.28
N ILE A 104 8.38 6.94 -11.25
CA ILE A 104 8.18 7.81 -12.41
C ILE A 104 6.71 8.23 -12.53
N LEU A 105 6.49 9.42 -13.09
CA LEU A 105 5.13 9.89 -13.41
C LEU A 105 4.54 9.08 -14.56
N ALA A 106 3.23 8.87 -14.54
CA ALA A 106 2.47 8.13 -15.54
C ALA A 106 1.09 8.76 -15.78
N LYS A 107 0.54 8.53 -16.98
CA LYS A 107 -0.86 8.88 -17.33
C LYS A 107 -1.83 8.01 -16.55
N LEU A 108 -3.05 8.52 -16.31
CA LEU A 108 -4.12 7.75 -15.65
C LEU A 108 -4.44 6.43 -16.35
N SER A 109 -4.32 6.40 -17.69
CA SER A 109 -4.52 5.20 -18.52
C SER A 109 -3.58 4.04 -18.18
N SER A 110 -2.51 4.27 -17.39
CA SER A 110 -1.66 3.20 -16.87
C SER A 110 -2.42 2.24 -15.96
N ILE A 111 -3.46 2.74 -15.27
CA ILE A 111 -4.31 1.92 -14.39
C ILE A 111 -5.14 0.96 -15.25
N ASP A 112 -5.81 1.48 -16.27
CA ASP A 112 -6.64 0.68 -17.18
C ASP A 112 -5.80 -0.37 -17.91
N TRP A 113 -4.60 0.04 -18.36
CA TRP A 113 -3.65 -0.89 -18.96
C TRP A 113 -3.25 -2.00 -17.98
N TRP A 114 -2.94 -1.66 -16.72
CA TRP A 114 -2.58 -2.64 -15.71
C TRP A 114 -3.72 -3.61 -15.41
N ILE A 115 -4.95 -3.11 -15.24
CA ILE A 115 -6.12 -3.97 -15.00
C ILE A 115 -6.28 -4.99 -16.14
N SER A 116 -6.05 -4.56 -17.39
CA SER A 116 -6.24 -5.40 -18.57
C SER A 116 -5.09 -6.39 -18.84
N HIS A 117 -3.86 -6.07 -18.44
CA HIS A 117 -2.65 -6.85 -18.75
C HIS A 117 -1.98 -7.49 -17.53
N SER A 118 -2.47 -7.21 -16.32
CA SER A 118 -1.91 -7.78 -15.10
C SER A 118 -2.06 -9.30 -15.08
N PRO A 119 -1.09 -10.02 -14.48
CA PRO A 119 -1.21 -11.46 -14.32
C PRO A 119 -2.43 -11.79 -13.45
N VAL A 120 -3.24 -12.73 -13.91
CA VAL A 120 -4.36 -13.25 -13.12
C VAL A 120 -3.81 -13.89 -11.84
N PRO A 121 -4.35 -13.55 -10.65
CA PRO A 121 -3.90 -14.14 -9.39
C PRO A 121 -4.04 -15.66 -9.41
N ASN A 122 -3.05 -16.37 -8.86
CA ASN A 122 -3.16 -17.81 -8.67
C ASN A 122 -4.18 -18.15 -7.56
N ASN A 123 -4.61 -19.42 -7.50
CA ASN A 123 -5.61 -19.86 -6.51
C ASN A 123 -5.20 -19.60 -5.06
N GLU A 124 -3.90 -19.63 -4.75
CA GLU A 124 -3.39 -19.29 -3.42
C GLU A 124 -3.56 -17.81 -3.10
N ALA A 125 -3.22 -16.91 -4.03
CA ALA A 125 -3.44 -15.48 -3.87
C ALA A 125 -4.93 -15.15 -3.73
N ILE A 126 -5.81 -15.83 -4.48
CA ILE A 126 -7.27 -15.67 -4.34
C ILE A 126 -7.71 -16.01 -2.93
N LYS A 127 -7.31 -17.17 -2.39
CA LYS A 127 -7.65 -17.57 -1.00
C LYS A 127 -7.14 -16.56 0.04
N VAL A 128 -5.95 -16.00 -0.17
CA VAL A 128 -5.40 -14.97 0.72
C VAL A 128 -6.23 -13.67 0.62
N ILE A 129 -6.61 -13.25 -0.58
CA ILE A 129 -7.48 -12.08 -0.79
C ILE A 129 -8.83 -12.29 -0.10
N GLU A 130 -9.45 -13.46 -0.27
CA GLU A 130 -10.70 -13.83 0.38
C GLU A 130 -10.57 -13.80 1.91
N LEU A 131 -9.45 -14.29 2.46
CA LEU A 131 -9.20 -14.24 3.90
C LEU A 131 -9.05 -12.79 4.39
N LEU A 132 -8.31 -11.95 3.67
CA LEU A 132 -8.08 -10.54 4.01
C LEU A 132 -9.38 -9.71 3.93
N LEU A 133 -10.28 -10.06 3.01
CA LEU A 133 -11.56 -9.38 2.78
C LEU A 133 -12.77 -10.10 3.38
N ARG A 134 -12.55 -11.16 4.16
CA ARG A 134 -13.61 -12.02 4.68
C ARG A 134 -14.69 -11.24 5.43
N GLN A 135 -14.30 -10.25 6.23
CA GLN A 135 -15.26 -9.43 6.97
C GLN A 135 -16.19 -8.65 6.03
N GLN A 136 -15.64 -7.99 5.01
CA GLN A 136 -16.41 -7.23 4.03
C GLN A 136 -17.34 -8.14 3.24
N ILE A 137 -16.88 -9.35 2.89
CA ILE A 137 -17.71 -10.36 2.21
C ILE A 137 -18.89 -10.77 3.08
N GLU A 138 -18.67 -11.02 4.38
CA GLU A 138 -19.76 -11.36 5.31
C GLU A 138 -20.74 -10.18 5.53
N GLU A 139 -20.25 -8.94 5.58
CA GLU A 139 -21.10 -7.74 5.65
C GLU A 139 -22.03 -7.64 4.42
N VAL A 140 -21.49 -7.92 3.22
CA VAL A 140 -22.28 -7.95 1.99
C VAL A 140 -23.30 -9.10 2.02
N LYS A 141 -22.92 -10.30 2.44
CA LYS A 141 -23.86 -11.43 2.61
C LYS A 141 -24.98 -11.11 3.59
N ALA A 142 -24.66 -10.49 4.73
CA ALA A 142 -25.63 -10.08 5.72
C ALA A 142 -26.64 -9.08 5.14
N TYR A 143 -26.17 -8.10 4.37
CA TYR A 143 -27.04 -7.15 3.68
C TYR A 143 -28.02 -7.85 2.72
N TYR A 144 -27.52 -8.78 1.89
CA TYR A 144 -28.37 -9.53 0.95
C TYR A 144 -29.28 -10.57 1.63
N SER A 145 -29.01 -10.95 2.89
CA SER A 145 -29.89 -11.85 3.65
C SER A 145 -31.19 -11.20 4.13
N VAL A 146 -31.25 -9.86 4.14
CA VAL A 146 -32.41 -9.10 4.60
C VAL A 146 -33.53 -9.17 3.57
N ARG A 147 -34.72 -9.63 4.00
CA ARG A 147 -35.93 -9.69 3.17
C ARG A 147 -36.67 -8.35 3.18
N TRP A 148 -36.11 -7.34 2.51
CA TRP A 148 -36.68 -5.98 2.42
C TRP A 148 -38.14 -5.94 1.95
N ALA A 149 -38.56 -6.84 1.06
CA ALA A 149 -39.94 -6.91 0.58
C ALA A 149 -40.97 -7.26 1.68
N ARG A 150 -40.54 -7.85 2.80
CA ARG A 150 -41.39 -8.23 3.94
C ARG A 150 -41.22 -7.31 5.14
N THR A 151 -40.43 -6.25 5.03
CA THR A 151 -40.25 -5.28 6.12
C THR A 151 -41.33 -4.22 6.10
N THR A 152 -41.92 -3.92 7.25
CA THR A 152 -42.90 -2.85 7.44
C THR A 152 -42.24 -1.62 8.05
N ILE A 153 -42.45 -0.45 7.46
CA ILE A 153 -41.97 0.83 8.01
C ILE A 153 -43.09 1.40 8.89
N LYS A 154 -42.77 1.76 10.13
CA LYS A 154 -43.68 2.46 11.04
C LYS A 154 -43.20 3.90 11.23
N TRP A 155 -44.12 4.85 11.11
CA TRP A 155 -43.86 6.27 11.30
C TRP A 155 -44.21 6.67 12.73
N GLY A 156 -43.31 7.41 13.39
CA GLY A 156 -43.48 7.85 14.78
C GLY A 156 -42.19 8.45 15.35
N PRO A 157 -42.22 9.02 16.56
CA PRO A 157 -41.03 9.53 17.22
C PRO A 157 -40.05 8.37 17.45
N PRO A 158 -38.79 8.46 16.99
CA PRO A 158 -37.82 7.40 17.18
C PRO A 158 -37.39 7.36 18.65
N VAL A 159 -37.39 6.17 19.24
CA VAL A 159 -36.81 5.96 20.57
C VAL A 159 -35.31 5.77 20.38
N ILE A 160 -34.56 6.86 20.43
CA ILE A 160 -33.10 6.85 20.31
C ILE A 160 -32.50 6.89 21.71
N GLN A 161 -31.73 5.86 22.05
CA GLN A 161 -30.91 5.83 23.26
C GLN A 161 -29.43 5.77 22.86
N HIS A 162 -28.60 6.57 23.52
CA HIS A 162 -27.16 6.51 23.32
C HIS A 162 -26.58 5.31 24.08
N GLN A 163 -26.07 4.33 23.34
CA GLN A 163 -25.40 3.16 23.90
C GLN A 163 -24.10 2.89 23.14
N ILE A 164 -23.07 2.45 23.87
CA ILE A 164 -21.84 1.95 23.27
C ILE A 164 -22.09 0.50 22.84
N VAL A 165 -22.17 0.29 21.53
CA VAL A 165 -22.38 -1.04 20.93
C VAL A 165 -21.23 -1.34 19.97
N ARG A 166 -20.81 -2.61 19.93
CA ARG A 166 -19.84 -3.09 18.93
C ARG A 166 -20.57 -3.22 17.60
N THR A 167 -20.19 -2.40 16.62
CA THR A 167 -20.78 -2.41 15.28
C THR A 167 -20.10 -3.41 14.33
N LYS A 168 -18.93 -3.92 14.71
CA LYS A 168 -18.14 -4.87 13.92
C LYS A 168 -17.81 -6.09 14.76
N ASN A 169 -18.00 -7.27 14.16
CA ASN A 169 -17.63 -8.55 14.75
C ASN A 169 -16.34 -9.03 14.09
N PRO A 170 -15.16 -8.84 14.71
CA PRO A 170 -13.90 -9.28 14.13
C PRO A 170 -13.86 -10.82 14.09
N ILE A 171 -13.18 -11.38 13.08
CA ILE A 171 -12.98 -12.83 12.95
C ILE A 171 -12.25 -13.39 14.18
N ILE A 172 -11.30 -12.63 14.72
CA ILE A 172 -10.56 -12.95 15.95
C ILE A 172 -10.51 -11.67 16.80
N ASP A 173 -11.11 -11.70 17.99
CA ASP A 173 -11.04 -10.58 18.94
C ASP A 173 -9.73 -10.64 19.73
N ILE A 174 -8.71 -9.93 19.23
CA ILE A 174 -7.39 -9.84 19.88
C ILE A 174 -7.33 -8.57 20.74
N PRO A 175 -6.96 -8.68 22.03
CA PRO A 175 -6.71 -7.52 22.88
C PRO A 175 -5.66 -6.56 22.28
N PRO A 176 -5.87 -5.23 22.31
CA PRO A 176 -4.99 -4.27 21.64
C PRO A 176 -3.50 -4.38 21.98
N HIS A 177 -3.18 -4.73 23.23
CA HIS A 177 -1.80 -4.86 23.71
C HIS A 177 -1.07 -6.08 23.10
N LEU A 178 -1.79 -7.13 22.67
CA LEU A 178 -1.20 -8.32 22.05
C LEU A 178 -1.09 -8.22 20.53
N ARG A 179 -1.84 -7.32 19.89
CA ARG A 179 -1.89 -7.22 18.41
C ARG A 179 -0.51 -7.01 17.80
N THR A 180 0.28 -6.08 18.33
CA THR A 180 1.63 -5.78 17.81
C THR A 180 2.57 -6.97 17.95
N LEU A 181 2.48 -7.72 19.05
CA LEU A 181 3.31 -8.88 19.30
C LEU A 181 2.97 -10.02 18.34
N LEU A 182 1.68 -10.29 18.15
CA LEU A 182 1.22 -11.31 17.21
C LEU A 182 1.58 -10.95 15.77
N LEU A 183 1.38 -9.69 15.35
CA LEU A 183 1.78 -9.22 14.02
C LEU A 183 3.27 -9.45 13.78
N LYS A 184 4.13 -9.12 14.76
CA LYS A 184 5.58 -9.37 14.62
C LYS A 184 5.89 -10.86 14.44
N ARG A 185 5.20 -11.72 15.20
CA ARG A 185 5.37 -13.18 15.09
C ARG A 185 4.91 -13.73 13.75
N PHE A 186 3.85 -13.17 13.15
CA PHE A 186 3.37 -13.62 11.85
C PHE A 186 4.26 -13.13 10.68
N TYR A 187 4.83 -11.92 10.76
CA TYR A 187 5.58 -11.33 9.64
C TYR A 187 7.11 -11.55 9.67
N PHE A 188 7.72 -11.78 10.84
CA PHE A 188 9.19 -11.88 10.99
C PHE A 188 9.69 -13.25 11.46
N LEU A 189 8.80 -14.23 11.63
CA LEU A 189 9.13 -15.58 12.13
C LEU A 189 8.86 -16.67 11.07
N ILE A 190 8.74 -16.26 9.80
CA ILE A 190 8.96 -17.06 8.59
C ILE A 190 10.34 -16.65 8.07
#